data_AF-A0A524DCI9-F1
#
_entry.id   AF-A0A524DCI9-F1
#
_cell.length_a   1.000
_cell.length_b   1.000
_cell.length_c   1.000
_cell.angle_alpha   90.00
_cell.angle_beta   90.00
_cell.angle_gamma   90.00
#
_symmetry.space_group_name_H-M   'P 1'
#
loop_
_entity.id
_entity.type
_entity.pdbx_description
1 polymer ?
#
loop_
_entity_poly.entity_id
_entity_poly.type
_entity_poly.pdbx_seq_one_letter_code
_entity_poly.pdbx_strand_id
1 'polypeptide(L)'
;MDLKIFISYATTDKNLYQIKEIADFFKQKPEISNVWYWEESAYGKIYKFMNEKINECDVVLLFCSENSLTSEFVEDEWIAARSQGKIVIPIFNQLSNVPVILRGIRGFKFDFENFSDSLEKIFELILKSVKDKREKLEQKYDTLLNQAKKRVKNGKWENAVDSYRALLNLCNRYNWEERNDYIFKKLNLAVIERELEKIREKNADNYEKIIEDIRTSDLLNEIPISEDRANFLENLKDNISKDQESQIFPISGNSGIGKTFLIQKFVEKFSKNQLLDDFKLIKINQLNLLEEPEKFYYKLYLQIIDKLGFDFIDNLITKRTIEWGAESLVFGFYRTADIDMVKNNGYNKYKLETDNLNELKDIINTMVTYIMDPYKKNDAKNYLHGKEMEVRELANLNLIHNLTKEEYGKEILRILFSKSKLILIFEDLDKIEKIETFYNKMEDLFEILQYLKVILSFNINKANILDFIPEDLKNITHNLYQIQKFDLEYTYQFFSKLVSMCVKKHNFTPSKEIRFFPFSEGLIESIFNIAKGNPREIIKQINNLPGILSKEK
;
A
#
# COMPACT_ATOMS: atom_id res chain seq x y z
N MET A 1 -5.27 -17.52 -29.88
CA MET A 1 -6.54 -17.12 -29.24
C MET A 1 -6.92 -18.24 -28.30
N ASP A 2 -7.65 -17.96 -27.23
CA ASP A 2 -8.05 -18.96 -26.24
C ASP A 2 -9.56 -19.21 -26.40
N LEU A 3 -9.96 -19.91 -27.48
CA LEU A 3 -11.38 -20.08 -27.84
C LEU A 3 -11.98 -21.33 -27.22
N LYS A 4 -13.21 -21.20 -26.75
CA LYS A 4 -13.99 -22.29 -26.18
C LYS A 4 -15.22 -22.58 -27.04
N ILE A 5 -15.36 -23.83 -27.45
CA ILE A 5 -16.43 -24.27 -28.34
C ILE A 5 -17.40 -25.17 -27.58
N PHE A 6 -18.70 -24.94 -27.78
CA PHE A 6 -19.74 -25.87 -27.39
C PHE A 6 -20.40 -26.47 -28.64
N ILE A 7 -20.49 -27.80 -28.72
CA ILE A 7 -21.12 -28.51 -29.83
C ILE A 7 -22.52 -28.95 -29.39
N SER A 8 -23.53 -28.32 -30.00
CA SER A 8 -24.95 -28.60 -29.81
C SER A 8 -25.46 -29.47 -30.96
N TYR A 9 -26.09 -30.60 -30.63
CA TYR A 9 -26.58 -31.61 -31.58
C TYR A 9 -27.64 -32.49 -30.92
N ALA A 10 -28.53 -33.10 -31.70
CA ALA A 10 -29.42 -34.13 -31.17
C ALA A 10 -28.65 -35.44 -30.96
N THR A 11 -28.85 -36.12 -29.83
CA THR A 11 -28.17 -37.36 -29.46
C THR A 11 -28.20 -38.42 -30.56
N THR A 12 -29.31 -38.52 -31.30
CA THR A 12 -29.48 -39.47 -32.41
C THR A 12 -28.57 -39.19 -33.60
N ASP A 13 -28.07 -37.96 -33.74
CA ASP A 13 -27.20 -37.54 -34.85
C ASP A 13 -25.71 -37.69 -34.53
N LYS A 14 -25.36 -38.16 -33.34
CA LYS A 14 -23.96 -38.34 -32.90
C LYS A 14 -23.12 -39.04 -33.97
N ASN A 15 -23.61 -40.19 -34.43
CA ASN A 15 -22.91 -41.04 -35.38
C ASN A 15 -22.97 -40.47 -36.80
N LEU A 16 -24.08 -39.79 -37.14
CA LEU A 16 -24.24 -39.15 -38.45
C LEU A 16 -23.15 -38.10 -38.68
N TYR A 17 -22.94 -37.22 -37.70
CA TYR A 17 -21.95 -36.14 -37.80
C TYR A 17 -20.57 -36.49 -37.24
N GLN A 18 -20.37 -37.69 -36.69
CA GLN A 18 -19.10 -38.09 -36.08
C GLN A 18 -18.62 -37.09 -35.01
N ILE A 19 -19.53 -36.66 -34.11
CA ILE A 19 -19.33 -35.53 -33.18
C ILE A 19 -18.03 -35.63 -32.37
N LYS A 20 -17.64 -36.85 -31.95
CA LYS A 20 -16.39 -37.08 -31.24
C LYS A 20 -15.16 -36.69 -32.07
N GLU A 21 -15.12 -37.10 -33.32
CA GLU A 21 -13.99 -36.82 -34.22
C GLU A 21 -13.90 -35.34 -34.57
N ILE A 22 -15.05 -34.68 -34.72
CA ILE A 22 -15.14 -33.22 -34.84
C ILE A 22 -14.54 -32.53 -33.61
N ALA A 23 -14.95 -32.98 -32.41
CA ALA A 23 -14.44 -32.41 -31.17
C ALA A 23 -12.92 -32.62 -31.04
N ASP A 24 -12.43 -33.82 -31.35
CA ASP A 24 -11.00 -34.16 -31.30
C ASP A 24 -10.18 -33.36 -32.32
N PHE A 25 -10.70 -33.11 -33.52
CA PHE A 25 -10.08 -32.22 -34.51
C PHE A 25 -9.93 -30.80 -33.96
N PHE A 26 -10.99 -30.24 -33.36
CA PHE A 26 -10.94 -28.88 -32.82
C PHE A 26 -10.03 -28.76 -31.59
N LYS A 27 -9.98 -29.78 -30.72
CA LYS A 27 -9.04 -29.83 -29.58
C LYS A 27 -7.57 -29.79 -30.01
N GLN A 28 -7.24 -30.21 -31.24
CA GLN A 28 -5.88 -30.17 -31.78
C GLN A 28 -5.48 -28.80 -32.32
N LYS A 29 -6.42 -27.86 -32.51
CA LYS A 29 -6.12 -26.53 -33.04
C LYS A 29 -5.60 -25.62 -31.91
N PRO A 30 -4.45 -24.95 -32.08
CA PRO A 30 -3.83 -24.15 -31.02
C PRO A 30 -4.66 -22.92 -30.61
N GLU A 31 -5.61 -22.49 -31.43
CA GLU A 31 -6.53 -21.39 -31.14
C GLU A 31 -7.73 -21.79 -30.27
N ILE A 32 -7.94 -23.10 -30.05
CA ILE A 32 -9.08 -23.64 -29.31
C ILE A 32 -8.55 -24.31 -28.05
N SER A 33 -8.90 -23.79 -26.89
CA SER A 33 -8.46 -24.38 -25.62
C SER A 33 -9.36 -25.50 -25.15
N ASN A 34 -10.67 -25.37 -25.39
CA ASN A 34 -11.65 -26.35 -24.93
C ASN A 34 -12.75 -26.54 -25.97
N VAL A 35 -13.18 -27.79 -26.08
CA VAL A 35 -14.36 -28.19 -26.84
C VAL A 35 -15.23 -29.03 -25.93
N TRP A 36 -16.49 -28.64 -25.80
CA TRP A 36 -17.46 -29.33 -24.97
C TRP A 36 -18.60 -29.88 -25.80
N TYR A 37 -19.02 -31.08 -25.44
CA TYR A 37 -20.25 -31.69 -25.89
C TYR A 37 -20.77 -32.61 -24.79
N TRP A 38 -22.08 -32.82 -24.73
CA TRP A 38 -22.72 -33.31 -23.50
C TRP A 38 -22.29 -34.73 -23.07
N GLU A 39 -21.94 -35.62 -24.00
CA GLU A 39 -21.61 -37.03 -23.68
C GLU A 39 -20.25 -37.24 -23.02
N GLU A 40 -19.23 -36.45 -23.36
CA GLU A 40 -17.88 -36.61 -22.79
C GLU A 40 -17.73 -35.86 -21.45
N SER A 41 -18.63 -34.91 -21.19
CA SER A 41 -18.40 -33.88 -20.18
C SER A 41 -19.47 -33.83 -19.06
N ALA A 42 -20.59 -34.56 -19.18
CA ALA A 42 -21.66 -34.54 -18.18
C ALA A 42 -21.48 -35.60 -17.07
N TYR A 43 -20.92 -35.21 -15.93
CA TYR A 43 -21.15 -35.90 -14.65
C TYR A 43 -22.25 -35.14 -13.88
N GLY A 44 -23.51 -35.57 -13.97
CA GLY A 44 -24.64 -35.01 -13.19
C GLY A 44 -25.86 -34.57 -14.02
N LYS A 45 -26.62 -33.57 -13.50
CA LYS A 45 -27.83 -33.05 -14.15
C LYS A 45 -27.47 -32.28 -15.43
N ILE A 46 -27.88 -32.81 -16.59
CA ILE A 46 -27.59 -32.29 -17.95
C ILE A 46 -27.85 -30.78 -18.07
N TYR A 47 -28.97 -30.26 -17.54
CA TYR A 47 -29.30 -28.83 -17.54
C TYR A 47 -28.28 -27.92 -16.86
N LYS A 48 -27.67 -28.38 -15.77
CA LYS A 48 -26.66 -27.60 -15.05
C LYS A 48 -25.39 -27.52 -15.90
N PHE A 49 -24.97 -28.65 -16.46
CA PHE A 49 -23.82 -28.73 -17.34
C PHE A 49 -23.98 -27.83 -18.58
N MET A 50 -25.13 -27.90 -19.27
CA MET A 50 -25.39 -27.09 -20.46
C MET A 50 -25.35 -25.59 -20.15
N ASN A 51 -26.01 -25.15 -19.08
CA ASN A 51 -26.03 -23.73 -18.69
C ASN A 51 -24.63 -23.22 -18.30
N GLU A 52 -23.85 -24.03 -17.58
CA GLU A 52 -22.46 -23.67 -17.23
C GLU A 52 -21.60 -23.57 -18.49
N LYS A 53 -21.64 -24.56 -19.38
CA LYS A 53 -20.76 -24.59 -20.56
C LYS A 53 -21.14 -23.61 -21.66
N ILE A 54 -22.43 -23.35 -21.86
CA ILE A 54 -22.87 -22.28 -22.76
C ILE A 54 -22.40 -20.92 -22.21
N ASN A 55 -22.48 -20.68 -20.90
CA ASN A 55 -21.97 -19.45 -20.30
C ASN A 55 -20.46 -19.30 -20.50
N GLU A 56 -19.70 -20.39 -20.40
CA GLU A 56 -18.24 -20.36 -20.53
C GLU A 56 -17.74 -20.31 -21.99
N CYS A 57 -18.54 -20.74 -22.98
CA CYS A 57 -18.09 -20.85 -24.37
C CYS A 57 -18.08 -19.50 -25.11
N ASP A 58 -17.31 -19.43 -26.20
CA ASP A 58 -17.30 -18.29 -27.12
C ASP A 58 -18.19 -18.54 -28.35
N VAL A 59 -18.20 -19.80 -28.80
CA VAL A 59 -18.82 -20.26 -30.04
C VAL A 59 -19.65 -21.52 -29.76
N VAL A 60 -20.86 -21.55 -30.31
CA VAL A 60 -21.73 -22.71 -30.35
C VAL A 60 -21.82 -23.19 -31.79
N LEU A 61 -21.35 -24.42 -32.02
CA LEU A 61 -21.56 -25.14 -33.27
C LEU A 61 -22.87 -25.90 -33.16
N LEU A 62 -23.86 -25.52 -33.96
CA LEU A 62 -25.20 -26.10 -33.93
C LEU A 62 -25.37 -27.04 -35.12
N PHE A 63 -25.33 -28.35 -34.87
CA PHE A 63 -25.54 -29.36 -35.90
C PHE A 63 -27.04 -29.55 -36.14
N CYS A 64 -27.47 -29.18 -37.34
CA CYS A 64 -28.86 -29.09 -37.77
C CYS A 64 -29.25 -30.31 -38.62
N SER A 65 -30.21 -31.08 -38.14
CA SER A 65 -30.85 -32.23 -38.80
C SER A 65 -32.37 -32.16 -38.60
N GLU A 66 -33.12 -33.14 -39.11
CA GLU A 66 -34.54 -33.30 -38.76
C GLU A 66 -34.73 -33.60 -37.26
N ASN A 67 -33.81 -34.37 -36.66
CA ASN A 67 -33.85 -34.71 -35.23
C ASN A 67 -33.53 -33.48 -34.35
N SER A 68 -32.56 -32.65 -34.75
CA SER A 68 -32.21 -31.46 -33.99
C SER A 68 -33.32 -30.40 -34.01
N LEU A 69 -34.12 -30.34 -35.08
CA LEU A 69 -35.28 -29.43 -35.18
C LEU A 69 -36.41 -29.78 -34.22
N THR A 70 -36.51 -31.05 -33.82
CA THR A 70 -37.55 -31.56 -32.93
C THR A 70 -37.08 -31.72 -31.48
N SER A 71 -35.81 -31.42 -31.22
CA SER A 71 -35.20 -31.57 -29.90
C SER A 71 -35.31 -30.29 -29.07
N GLU A 72 -36.12 -30.32 -28.00
CA GLU A 72 -36.25 -29.22 -27.03
C GLU A 72 -34.90 -28.80 -26.42
N PHE A 73 -34.03 -29.76 -26.12
CA PHE A 73 -32.70 -29.46 -25.54
C PHE A 73 -31.83 -28.62 -26.47
N VAL A 74 -31.68 -29.05 -27.72
CA VAL A 74 -30.95 -28.30 -28.75
C VAL A 74 -31.56 -26.90 -28.93
N GLU A 75 -32.90 -26.80 -28.91
CA GLU A 75 -33.59 -25.51 -28.98
C GLU A 75 -33.21 -24.57 -27.83
N ASP A 76 -33.32 -25.05 -26.58
CA ASP A 76 -32.93 -24.30 -25.39
C ASP A 76 -31.47 -23.85 -25.44
N GLU A 77 -30.56 -24.72 -25.90
CA GLU A 77 -29.13 -24.44 -26.00
C GLU A 77 -28.82 -23.28 -26.94
N TRP A 78 -29.33 -23.29 -28.18
CA TRP A 78 -29.03 -22.22 -29.13
C TRP A 78 -29.77 -20.92 -28.79
N ILE A 79 -30.96 -21.00 -28.17
CA ILE A 79 -31.68 -19.82 -27.66
C ILE A 79 -30.88 -19.18 -26.52
N ALA A 80 -30.41 -19.98 -25.55
CA ALA A 80 -29.57 -19.52 -24.45
C ALA A 80 -28.30 -18.86 -24.99
N ALA A 81 -27.58 -19.52 -25.91
CA ALA A 81 -26.39 -19.00 -26.54
C ALA A 81 -26.65 -17.64 -27.24
N ARG A 82 -27.74 -17.52 -27.99
CA ARG A 82 -28.16 -16.27 -28.65
C ARG A 82 -28.46 -15.16 -27.64
N SER A 83 -29.19 -15.46 -26.57
CA SER A 83 -29.55 -14.48 -25.52
C SER A 83 -28.31 -13.92 -24.80
N GLN A 84 -27.28 -14.75 -24.64
CA GLN A 84 -25.98 -14.39 -24.07
C GLN A 84 -25.05 -13.71 -25.09
N GLY A 85 -25.50 -13.57 -26.34
CA GLY A 85 -24.75 -12.96 -27.42
C GLY A 85 -23.55 -13.80 -27.86
N LYS A 86 -23.57 -15.13 -27.66
CA LYS A 86 -22.55 -16.06 -28.18
C LYS A 86 -22.60 -16.14 -29.71
N ILE A 87 -21.51 -16.58 -30.33
CA ILE A 87 -21.50 -16.84 -31.78
C ILE A 87 -22.16 -18.19 -31.99
N VAL A 88 -23.22 -18.26 -32.80
CA VAL A 88 -23.84 -19.53 -33.19
C VAL A 88 -23.52 -19.76 -34.66
N ILE A 89 -23.03 -20.95 -35.00
CA ILE A 89 -22.72 -21.35 -36.37
C ILE A 89 -23.56 -22.60 -36.69
N PRO A 90 -24.62 -22.47 -37.50
CA PRO A 90 -25.41 -23.61 -37.96
C PRO A 90 -24.57 -24.46 -38.93
N ILE A 91 -24.47 -25.76 -38.67
CA ILE A 91 -23.83 -26.75 -39.53
C ILE A 91 -24.93 -27.70 -40.00
N PHE A 92 -25.16 -27.83 -41.30
CA PHE A 92 -26.34 -28.53 -41.82
C PHE A 92 -26.02 -29.30 -43.11
N ASN A 93 -26.71 -30.41 -43.35
CA ASN A 93 -26.70 -31.05 -44.67
C ASN A 93 -27.68 -30.37 -45.63
N GLN A 94 -28.88 -30.06 -45.14
CA GLN A 94 -29.95 -29.41 -45.89
C GLN A 94 -30.39 -28.13 -45.18
N LEU A 95 -30.61 -27.06 -45.95
CA LEU A 95 -30.99 -25.75 -45.40
C LEU A 95 -32.37 -25.78 -44.70
N SER A 96 -33.25 -26.69 -45.11
CA SER A 96 -34.54 -26.97 -44.45
C SER A 96 -34.37 -27.31 -42.97
N ASN A 97 -33.25 -27.94 -42.60
CA ASN A 97 -32.96 -28.39 -41.24
C ASN A 97 -32.48 -27.25 -40.34
N VAL A 98 -32.19 -26.07 -40.87
CA VAL A 98 -31.78 -24.91 -40.07
C VAL A 98 -33.03 -24.20 -39.53
N PRO A 99 -33.12 -23.93 -38.21
CA PRO A 99 -34.20 -23.15 -37.62
C PRO A 99 -34.40 -21.83 -38.36
N VAL A 100 -35.66 -21.45 -38.60
CA VAL A 100 -36.00 -20.28 -39.44
C VAL A 100 -35.28 -18.99 -38.98
N ILE A 101 -35.19 -18.79 -37.66
CA ILE A 101 -34.54 -17.63 -37.03
C ILE A 101 -33.02 -17.60 -37.32
N LEU A 102 -32.40 -18.76 -37.55
CA LEU A 102 -30.97 -18.90 -37.81
C LEU A 102 -30.64 -18.95 -39.32
N ARG A 103 -31.61 -18.96 -40.22
CA ARG A 103 -31.34 -18.95 -41.67
C ARG A 103 -30.68 -17.66 -42.16
N GLY A 104 -30.81 -16.57 -41.39
CA GLY A 104 -30.19 -15.28 -41.69
C GLY A 104 -28.76 -15.11 -41.17
N ILE A 105 -28.23 -16.07 -40.40
CA ILE A 105 -26.85 -16.04 -39.91
C ILE A 105 -25.94 -16.91 -40.78
N ARG A 106 -24.63 -16.62 -40.77
CA ARG A 106 -23.65 -17.43 -41.51
C ARG A 106 -23.59 -18.84 -40.92
N GLY A 107 -23.83 -19.85 -41.75
CA GLY A 107 -23.68 -21.26 -41.42
C GLY A 107 -22.83 -21.99 -42.46
N PHE A 108 -22.68 -23.29 -42.29
CA PHE A 108 -21.87 -24.15 -43.14
C PHE A 108 -22.65 -25.38 -43.60
N LYS A 109 -22.63 -25.67 -44.91
CA LYS A 109 -23.20 -26.91 -45.45
C LYS A 109 -22.18 -28.04 -45.32
N PHE A 110 -22.45 -29.02 -44.48
CA PHE A 110 -21.53 -30.12 -44.19
C PHE A 110 -21.47 -31.12 -45.34
N ASP A 111 -20.26 -31.44 -45.80
CA ASP A 111 -20.02 -32.45 -46.83
C ASP A 111 -19.42 -33.70 -46.19
N PHE A 112 -20.21 -34.78 -46.16
CA PHE A 112 -19.82 -36.06 -45.59
C PHE A 112 -18.79 -36.81 -46.45
N GLU A 113 -18.75 -36.56 -47.76
CA GLU A 113 -17.77 -37.19 -48.66
C GLU A 113 -16.38 -36.57 -48.47
N ASN A 114 -16.34 -35.27 -48.12
CA ASN A 114 -15.11 -34.51 -47.87
C ASN A 114 -15.04 -34.03 -46.41
N PHE A 115 -15.14 -34.97 -45.47
CA PHE A 115 -15.20 -34.69 -44.02
C PHE A 115 -14.07 -33.76 -43.54
N SER A 116 -12.81 -34.07 -43.89
CA SER A 116 -11.65 -33.26 -43.45
C SER A 116 -11.69 -31.82 -43.98
N ASP A 117 -12.10 -31.61 -45.24
CA ASP A 117 -12.21 -30.28 -45.84
C ASP A 117 -13.36 -29.48 -45.21
N SER A 118 -14.47 -30.15 -44.89
CA SER A 118 -15.58 -29.56 -44.13
C SER A 118 -15.11 -29.03 -42.77
N LEU A 119 -14.27 -29.78 -42.04
CA LEU A 119 -13.76 -29.37 -40.74
C LEU A 119 -12.84 -28.14 -40.81
N GLU A 120 -11.95 -28.08 -41.80
CA GLU A 120 -11.10 -26.90 -42.01
C GLU A 120 -11.93 -25.66 -42.36
N LYS A 121 -12.93 -25.80 -43.23
CA LYS A 121 -13.82 -24.67 -43.58
C LYS A 121 -14.68 -24.20 -42.41
N ILE A 122 -15.14 -25.11 -41.54
CA ILE A 122 -15.82 -24.74 -40.30
C ILE A 122 -14.86 -23.97 -39.39
N PHE A 123 -13.61 -24.45 -39.26
CA PHE A 123 -12.59 -23.77 -38.47
C PHE A 123 -12.31 -22.35 -38.97
N GLU A 124 -12.14 -22.16 -40.28
CA GLU A 124 -12.01 -20.83 -40.89
C GLU A 124 -13.22 -19.94 -40.60
N LEU A 125 -14.43 -20.50 -40.68
CA LEU A 125 -15.67 -19.78 -40.37
C LEU A 125 -15.75 -19.37 -38.90
N ILE A 126 -15.28 -20.22 -37.97
CA ILE A 126 -15.16 -19.91 -36.54
C ILE A 126 -14.24 -18.70 -36.36
N LEU A 127 -13.02 -18.77 -36.89
CA LEU A 127 -12.02 -17.70 -36.76
C LEU A 127 -12.53 -16.38 -37.33
N LYS A 128 -13.14 -16.42 -38.52
CA LYS A 128 -13.73 -15.24 -39.16
C LYS A 128 -14.87 -14.65 -38.33
N SER A 129 -15.75 -15.49 -37.78
CA SER A 129 -16.90 -15.03 -36.99
C SER A 129 -16.46 -14.40 -35.66
N VAL A 130 -15.45 -14.97 -35.02
CA VAL A 130 -14.82 -14.43 -33.81
C VAL A 130 -14.17 -13.07 -34.10
N LYS A 131 -13.39 -12.98 -35.19
CA LYS A 131 -12.74 -11.74 -35.61
C LYS A 131 -13.74 -10.63 -35.90
N ASP A 132 -14.75 -10.88 -36.73
CA ASP A 132 -15.79 -9.91 -37.08
C ASP A 132 -16.54 -9.40 -35.83
N LYS A 133 -16.83 -10.29 -34.88
CA LYS A 133 -17.49 -9.92 -33.62
C LYS A 133 -16.58 -9.05 -32.75
N ARG A 134 -15.30 -9.40 -32.64
CA ARG A 134 -14.32 -8.64 -31.87
C ARG A 134 -14.13 -7.23 -32.43
N GLU A 135 -13.99 -7.08 -33.75
CA GLU A 135 -13.88 -5.77 -34.42
C GLU A 135 -15.11 -4.89 -34.16
N LYS A 136 -16.33 -5.45 -34.25
CA LYS A 136 -17.56 -4.71 -33.92
C LYS A 136 -17.61 -4.27 -32.46
N LEU A 137 -17.10 -5.09 -31.54
CA LEU A 137 -17.04 -4.76 -30.11
C LEU A 137 -16.03 -3.66 -29.81
N GLU A 138 -14.86 -3.70 -30.46
CA GLU A 138 -13.85 -2.66 -30.37
C GLU A 138 -14.38 -1.33 -30.91
N GLN A 139 -15.02 -1.32 -32.07
CA GLN A 139 -15.69 -0.13 -32.62
C GLN A 139 -16.77 0.42 -31.66
N LYS A 140 -17.57 -0.46 -31.05
CA LYS A 140 -18.59 -0.05 -30.06
C LYS A 140 -17.94 0.55 -28.81
N TYR A 141 -16.86 -0.05 -28.31
CA TYR A 141 -16.10 0.46 -27.18
C TYR A 141 -15.54 1.85 -27.49
N ASP A 142 -14.88 2.04 -28.63
CA ASP A 142 -14.31 3.33 -29.02
C ASP A 142 -15.40 4.39 -29.20
N THR A 143 -16.53 4.02 -29.79
CA THR A 143 -17.68 4.91 -29.94
C THR A 143 -18.19 5.39 -28.57
N LEU A 144 -18.41 4.45 -27.63
CA LEU A 144 -18.87 4.78 -26.28
C LEU A 144 -17.83 5.60 -25.50
N LEU A 145 -16.54 5.28 -25.64
CA LEU A 145 -15.46 6.01 -24.98
C LEU A 145 -15.36 7.44 -25.52
N ASN A 146 -15.48 7.64 -26.83
CA ASN A 146 -15.49 8.96 -27.44
C ASN A 146 -16.73 9.76 -27.04
N GLN A 147 -17.90 9.12 -26.94
CA GLN A 147 -19.11 9.75 -26.41
C GLN A 147 -18.92 10.17 -24.94
N ALA A 148 -18.36 9.30 -24.09
CA ALA A 148 -18.09 9.60 -22.69
C ALA A 148 -17.12 10.79 -22.57
N LYS A 149 -16.01 10.77 -23.30
CA LYS A 149 -15.03 11.87 -23.35
C LYS A 149 -15.65 13.19 -23.84
N LYS A 150 -16.49 13.13 -24.88
CA LYS A 150 -17.20 14.32 -25.40
C LYS A 150 -18.18 14.88 -24.38
N ARG A 151 -18.87 14.03 -23.62
CA ARG A 151 -19.81 14.44 -22.56
C ARG A 151 -19.08 15.11 -21.40
N VAL A 152 -17.95 14.53 -20.97
CA VAL A 152 -17.03 15.14 -19.98
C VAL A 152 -16.59 16.53 -20.44
N LYS A 153 -16.04 16.65 -21.65
CA LYS A 153 -15.58 17.95 -22.20
C LYS A 153 -16.67 19.01 -22.28
N ASN A 154 -17.94 18.60 -22.38
CA ASN A 154 -19.09 19.50 -22.46
C ASN A 154 -19.76 19.73 -21.11
N GLY A 155 -19.18 19.28 -19.99
CA GLY A 155 -19.76 19.38 -18.65
C GLY A 155 -21.04 18.55 -18.43
N LYS A 156 -21.37 17.60 -19.32
CA LYS A 156 -22.59 16.77 -19.20
C LYS A 156 -22.32 15.53 -18.35
N TRP A 157 -22.07 15.74 -17.05
CA TRP A 157 -21.54 14.71 -16.16
C TRP A 157 -22.48 13.52 -15.94
N GLU A 158 -23.79 13.73 -15.76
CA GLU A 158 -24.78 12.64 -15.65
C GLU A 158 -24.73 11.72 -16.89
N ASN A 159 -24.75 12.30 -18.08
CA ASN A 159 -24.65 11.51 -19.31
C ASN A 159 -23.28 10.82 -19.46
N ALA A 160 -22.19 11.42 -18.96
CA ALA A 160 -20.87 10.80 -18.98
C ALA A 160 -20.82 9.56 -18.08
N VAL A 161 -21.42 9.64 -16.88
CA VAL A 161 -21.56 8.52 -15.94
C VAL A 161 -22.27 7.34 -16.60
N ASP A 162 -23.40 7.59 -17.27
CA ASP A 162 -24.14 6.54 -17.99
C ASP A 162 -23.30 5.88 -19.09
N SER A 163 -22.52 6.68 -19.85
CA SER A 163 -21.62 6.14 -20.86
C SER A 163 -20.51 5.29 -20.26
N TYR A 164 -19.90 5.71 -19.15
CA TYR A 164 -18.86 4.92 -18.49
C TYR A 164 -19.42 3.66 -17.82
N ARG A 165 -20.64 3.67 -17.27
CA ARG A 165 -21.33 2.46 -16.80
C ARG A 165 -21.57 1.47 -17.94
N ALA A 166 -22.01 1.95 -19.09
CA ALA A 166 -22.19 1.12 -20.27
C ALA A 166 -20.86 0.50 -20.75
N LEU A 167 -19.76 1.26 -20.70
CA LEU A 167 -18.41 0.76 -21.00
C LEU A 167 -17.94 -0.29 -20.00
N LEU A 168 -18.17 -0.07 -18.70
CA LEU A 168 -17.77 -1.01 -17.65
C LEU A 168 -18.53 -2.33 -17.80
N ASN A 169 -19.84 -2.27 -18.05
CA ASN A 169 -20.65 -3.45 -18.35
C ASN A 169 -20.17 -4.19 -19.60
N LEU A 170 -19.73 -3.45 -20.63
CA LEU A 170 -19.14 -4.04 -21.82
C LEU A 170 -17.82 -4.76 -21.49
N CYS A 171 -16.92 -4.11 -20.76
CA CYS A 171 -15.62 -4.68 -20.38
C CYS A 171 -15.76 -5.92 -19.49
N ASN A 172 -16.66 -5.89 -18.49
CA ASN A 172 -16.98 -7.02 -17.63
C ASN A 172 -17.53 -8.21 -18.42
N ARG A 173 -18.43 -7.98 -19.39
CA ARG A 173 -19.02 -9.05 -20.21
C ARG A 173 -17.96 -9.79 -21.04
N TYR A 174 -16.84 -9.17 -21.35
CA TYR A 174 -15.79 -9.71 -22.21
C TYR A 174 -14.44 -9.91 -21.50
N ASN A 175 -14.41 -9.85 -20.16
CA ASN A 175 -13.20 -9.99 -19.34
C ASN A 175 -12.01 -9.11 -19.80
N TRP A 176 -12.28 -7.84 -20.12
CA TRP A 176 -11.23 -6.88 -20.47
C TRP A 176 -10.64 -6.21 -19.21
N GLU A 177 -9.92 -6.97 -18.38
CA GLU A 177 -9.42 -6.55 -17.06
C GLU A 177 -8.62 -5.24 -17.08
N GLU A 178 -7.66 -5.09 -18.00
CA GLU A 178 -6.85 -3.86 -18.10
C GLU A 178 -7.69 -2.62 -18.43
N ARG A 179 -8.75 -2.79 -19.24
CA ARG A 179 -9.66 -1.69 -19.60
C ARG A 179 -10.62 -1.39 -18.47
N ASN A 180 -10.99 -2.39 -17.68
CA ASN A 180 -11.87 -2.24 -16.52
C ASN A 180 -11.32 -1.23 -15.52
N ASP A 181 -10.05 -1.35 -15.14
CA ASP A 181 -9.43 -0.43 -14.17
C ASP A 181 -9.44 1.02 -14.66
N TYR A 182 -9.09 1.24 -15.93
CA TYR A 182 -9.13 2.57 -16.54
C TYR A 182 -10.56 3.14 -16.58
N ILE A 183 -11.54 2.35 -17.04
CA ILE A 183 -12.94 2.79 -17.14
C ILE A 183 -13.54 3.02 -15.76
N PHE A 184 -13.26 2.15 -14.78
CA PHE A 184 -13.72 2.31 -13.41
C PHE A 184 -13.19 3.61 -12.79
N LYS A 185 -11.90 3.90 -12.98
CA LYS A 185 -11.33 5.19 -12.54
C LYS A 185 -12.01 6.38 -13.21
N LYS A 186 -12.28 6.31 -14.51
CA LYS A 186 -12.98 7.40 -15.24
C LYS A 186 -14.44 7.56 -14.84
N LEU A 187 -15.14 6.45 -14.58
CA LEU A 187 -16.50 6.46 -14.06
C LEU A 187 -16.55 7.20 -12.72
N ASN A 188 -15.68 6.82 -11.78
CA ASN A 188 -15.69 7.44 -10.45
C ASN A 188 -15.38 8.94 -10.52
N LEU A 189 -14.42 9.35 -11.38
CA LEU A 189 -14.17 10.78 -11.62
C LEU A 189 -15.40 11.52 -12.18
N ALA A 190 -16.13 10.92 -13.12
CA ALA A 190 -17.34 11.53 -13.67
C ALA A 190 -18.47 11.63 -12.63
N VAL A 191 -18.60 10.64 -11.73
CA VAL A 191 -19.54 10.68 -10.61
C VAL A 191 -19.18 11.81 -9.64
N ILE A 192 -17.90 11.94 -9.31
CA ILE A 192 -17.38 13.01 -8.45
C ILE A 192 -17.80 14.38 -9.00
N GLU A 193 -17.49 14.66 -10.26
CA GLU A 193 -17.78 15.94 -10.91
C GLU A 193 -19.29 16.26 -10.97
N ARG A 194 -20.10 15.26 -11.28
CA ARG A 194 -21.57 15.38 -11.26
C ARG A 194 -22.10 15.83 -9.90
N GLU A 195 -21.57 15.27 -8.82
CA GLU A 195 -22.01 15.62 -7.47
C GLU A 195 -21.53 17.03 -7.09
N LEU A 196 -20.33 17.43 -7.49
CA LEU A 196 -19.84 18.80 -7.27
C LEU A 196 -20.68 19.84 -8.03
N GLU A 197 -21.11 19.55 -9.26
CA GLU A 197 -22.00 20.41 -10.05
C GLU A 197 -23.33 20.68 -9.32
N LYS A 198 -23.99 19.62 -8.84
CA LYS A 198 -25.24 19.75 -8.05
C LYS A 198 -25.08 20.61 -6.80
N ILE A 199 -23.89 20.61 -6.20
CA ILE A 199 -23.61 21.37 -4.98
C ILE A 199 -23.31 22.83 -5.32
N ARG A 200 -22.58 23.11 -6.40
CA ARG A 200 -22.33 24.47 -6.92
C ARG A 200 -23.62 25.20 -7.22
N GLU A 201 -24.57 24.54 -7.89
CA GLU A 201 -25.88 25.12 -8.21
C GLU A 201 -26.66 25.55 -6.96
N LYS A 202 -26.45 24.90 -5.82
CA LYS A 202 -27.18 25.18 -4.58
C LYS A 202 -26.56 26.27 -3.71
N ASN A 203 -25.24 26.49 -3.73
CA ASN A 203 -24.53 27.39 -2.79
C ASN A 203 -23.18 27.93 -3.33
N ALA A 204 -23.18 28.54 -4.52
CA ALA A 204 -21.96 28.93 -5.27
C ALA A 204 -20.93 29.77 -4.49
N ASP A 205 -21.34 30.84 -3.81
CA ASP A 205 -20.40 31.81 -3.19
C ASP A 205 -19.63 31.26 -1.97
N ASN A 206 -20.25 30.36 -1.20
CA ASN A 206 -19.62 29.72 -0.05
C ASN A 206 -18.80 28.49 -0.45
N TYR A 207 -19.18 27.85 -1.57
CA TYR A 207 -18.51 26.67 -2.09
C TYR A 207 -17.07 26.98 -2.52
N GLU A 208 -16.84 28.04 -3.30
CA GLU A 208 -15.50 28.35 -3.83
C GLU A 208 -14.50 28.68 -2.73
N LYS A 209 -14.91 29.42 -1.70
CA LYS A 209 -14.04 29.76 -0.55
C LYS A 209 -13.68 28.54 0.29
N ILE A 210 -14.63 27.63 0.56
CA ILE A 210 -14.36 26.41 1.33
C ILE A 210 -13.46 25.46 0.53
N ILE A 211 -13.69 25.31 -0.77
CA ILE A 211 -12.83 24.49 -1.64
C ILE A 211 -11.42 25.06 -1.74
N GLU A 212 -11.26 26.38 -1.87
CA GLU A 212 -9.93 27.00 -1.90
C GLU A 212 -9.16 26.80 -0.59
N ASP A 213 -9.85 26.79 0.54
CA ASP A 213 -9.25 26.46 1.82
C ASP A 213 -8.88 24.98 1.95
N ILE A 214 -9.71 24.06 1.45
CA ILE A 214 -9.36 22.64 1.38
C ILE A 214 -8.16 22.44 0.43
N ARG A 215 -8.06 23.25 -0.64
CA ARG A 215 -7.00 23.21 -1.66
C ARG A 215 -5.65 23.70 -1.14
N THR A 216 -5.64 24.77 -0.35
CA THR A 216 -4.42 25.51 0.00
C THR A 216 -3.84 25.14 1.36
N SER A 217 -4.56 24.36 2.16
CA SER A 217 -4.30 24.37 3.60
C SER A 217 -3.43 23.24 4.14
N ASP A 218 -2.63 23.65 5.13
CA ASP A 218 -2.15 22.81 6.22
C ASP A 218 -3.28 22.13 7.02
N LEU A 219 -4.57 22.48 6.81
CA LEU A 219 -5.69 21.91 7.56
C LEU A 219 -5.76 20.39 7.34
N LEU A 220 -5.45 19.88 6.15
CA LEU A 220 -5.38 18.42 5.90
C LEU A 220 -4.30 17.74 6.76
N ASN A 221 -3.23 18.47 7.11
CA ASN A 221 -2.22 18.01 8.06
C ASN A 221 -2.68 18.17 9.52
N GLU A 222 -3.68 19.00 9.79
CA GLU A 222 -4.26 19.22 11.12
C GLU A 222 -5.50 18.36 11.40
N ILE A 223 -6.10 17.71 10.39
CA ILE A 223 -7.29 16.88 10.59
C ILE A 223 -6.95 15.78 11.61
N PRO A 224 -7.67 15.71 12.73
CA PRO A 224 -7.44 14.67 13.71
C PRO A 224 -7.79 13.34 13.08
N ILE A 225 -6.98 12.35 13.41
CA ILE A 225 -7.29 10.97 13.12
C ILE A 225 -8.63 10.65 13.82
N SER A 226 -9.42 9.75 13.26
CA SER A 226 -10.71 9.33 13.84
C SER A 226 -10.62 9.07 15.34
N GLU A 227 -11.73 9.21 16.06
CA GLU A 227 -11.76 9.12 17.53
C GLU A 227 -11.10 7.84 18.04
N ASP A 228 -11.36 6.68 17.43
CA ASP A 228 -10.72 5.42 17.80
C ASP A 228 -9.21 5.40 17.57
N ARG A 229 -8.73 6.02 16.50
CA ARG A 229 -7.30 6.11 16.23
C ARG A 229 -6.63 7.20 17.06
N ALA A 230 -7.36 8.25 17.45
CA ALA A 230 -6.93 9.21 18.45
C ALA A 230 -6.79 8.51 19.82
N ASN A 231 -7.79 7.73 20.21
CA ASN A 231 -7.77 6.89 21.41
C ASN A 231 -6.61 5.87 21.36
N PHE A 232 -6.36 5.27 20.19
CA PHE A 232 -5.19 4.41 19.99
C PHE A 232 -3.87 5.17 20.25
N LEU A 233 -3.72 6.38 19.71
CA LEU A 233 -2.52 7.18 19.94
C LEU A 233 -2.38 7.64 21.39
N GLU A 234 -3.47 8.02 22.05
CA GLU A 234 -3.46 8.38 23.47
C GLU A 234 -3.16 7.16 24.34
N ASN A 235 -3.72 5.99 24.04
CA ASN A 235 -3.38 4.75 24.74
C ASN A 235 -1.90 4.39 24.56
N LEU A 236 -1.36 4.48 23.34
CA LEU A 236 0.06 4.24 23.08
C LEU A 236 0.93 5.25 23.85
N LYS A 237 0.54 6.52 23.83
CA LYS A 237 1.19 7.59 24.58
C LYS A 237 1.20 7.32 26.07
N ASP A 238 0.06 7.00 26.66
CA ASP A 238 -0.08 6.71 28.08
C ASP A 238 0.80 5.54 28.50
N ASN A 239 0.85 4.47 27.69
CA ASN A 239 1.69 3.31 27.99
C ASN A 239 3.19 3.64 27.87
N ILE A 240 3.59 4.44 26.89
CA ILE A 240 4.98 4.93 26.77
C ILE A 240 5.36 5.80 27.98
N SER A 241 4.39 6.55 28.54
CA SER A 241 4.61 7.53 29.61
C SER A 241 4.66 6.93 31.01
N LYS A 242 3.97 5.80 31.24
CA LYS A 242 3.74 5.24 32.59
C LYS A 242 4.97 4.65 33.25
N ASP A 243 5.91 4.09 32.48
CA ASP A 243 7.03 3.31 33.04
C ASP A 243 8.38 3.95 32.78
N GLN A 244 9.21 4.03 33.81
CA GLN A 244 10.63 4.39 33.70
C GLN A 244 11.53 3.21 33.30
N GLU A 245 10.97 2.16 32.69
CA GLU A 245 11.75 1.01 32.23
C GLU A 245 11.78 0.94 30.72
N SER A 246 12.72 0.19 30.18
CA SER A 246 12.80 -0.01 28.73
C SER A 246 11.69 -0.95 28.24
N GLN A 247 11.07 -0.64 27.11
CA GLN A 247 9.88 -1.36 26.61
C GLN A 247 9.81 -1.41 25.09
N ILE A 248 9.15 -2.44 24.56
CA ILE A 248 8.88 -2.64 23.13
C ILE A 248 7.37 -2.54 22.87
N PHE A 249 6.97 -1.74 21.88
CA PHE A 249 5.59 -1.53 21.46
C PHE A 249 5.40 -2.01 20.01
N PRO A 250 4.94 -3.26 19.82
CA PRO A 250 4.68 -3.79 18.49
C PRO A 250 3.35 -3.27 17.94
N ILE A 251 3.39 -2.67 16.75
CA ILE A 251 2.26 -2.09 16.03
C ILE A 251 2.10 -2.83 14.69
N SER A 252 0.92 -3.39 14.46
CA SER A 252 0.59 -4.04 13.18
C SER A 252 -0.56 -3.37 12.45
N GLY A 253 -0.56 -3.52 11.13
CA GLY A 253 -1.64 -3.04 10.28
C GLY A 253 -1.54 -3.60 8.87
N ASN A 254 -2.68 -3.84 8.22
CA ASN A 254 -2.72 -4.20 6.81
C ASN A 254 -2.08 -3.12 5.92
N SER A 255 -1.56 -3.52 4.76
CA SER A 255 -1.14 -2.57 3.73
C SER A 255 -2.26 -1.61 3.36
N GLY A 256 -1.93 -0.32 3.19
CA GLY A 256 -2.88 0.69 2.74
C GLY A 256 -3.77 1.30 3.83
N ILE A 257 -3.83 0.79 5.06
CA ILE A 257 -4.72 1.36 6.09
C ILE A 257 -4.21 2.70 6.69
N GLY A 258 -3.07 3.21 6.22
CA GLY A 258 -2.47 4.45 6.72
C GLY A 258 -1.61 4.29 7.98
N LYS A 259 -1.00 3.12 8.23
CA LYS A 259 -0.07 2.88 9.34
C LYS A 259 1.06 3.92 9.42
N THR A 260 1.80 4.11 8.32
CA THR A 260 2.87 5.12 8.22
C THR A 260 2.36 6.54 8.47
N PHE A 261 1.14 6.85 8.01
CA PHE A 261 0.52 8.15 8.27
C PHE A 261 0.18 8.32 9.76
N LEU A 262 -0.33 7.29 10.41
CA LEU A 262 -0.64 7.30 11.84
C LEU A 262 0.62 7.50 12.70
N ILE A 263 1.69 6.76 12.40
CA ILE A 263 2.98 6.88 13.09
C ILE A 263 3.57 8.26 12.87
N GLN A 264 3.52 8.79 11.65
CA GLN A 264 3.96 10.16 11.37
C GLN A 264 3.17 11.19 12.18
N LYS A 265 1.84 11.05 12.28
CA LYS A 265 1.01 11.94 13.10
C LYS A 265 1.33 11.82 14.59
N PHE A 266 1.67 10.62 15.05
CA PHE A 266 2.20 10.41 16.39
C PHE A 266 3.51 11.20 16.58
N VAL A 267 4.50 11.03 15.69
CA VAL A 267 5.77 11.79 15.74
C VAL A 267 5.55 13.31 15.76
N GLU A 268 4.67 13.82 14.89
CA GLU A 268 4.37 15.24 14.77
C GLU A 268 3.69 15.81 16.04
N LYS A 269 2.67 15.12 16.57
CA LYS A 269 2.00 15.52 17.81
C LYS A 269 2.96 15.47 19.00
N PHE A 270 3.81 14.45 19.07
CA PHE A 270 4.79 14.28 20.14
C PHE A 270 5.85 15.37 20.11
N SER A 271 6.37 15.70 18.93
CA SER A 271 7.41 16.73 18.78
C SER A 271 6.87 18.15 19.07
N LYS A 272 5.62 18.44 18.72
CA LYS A 272 5.02 19.78 18.88
C LYS A 272 4.51 20.07 20.29
N ASN A 273 3.95 19.07 20.98
CA ASN A 273 3.19 19.32 22.21
C ASN A 273 3.98 19.14 23.52
N GLN A 274 5.30 18.87 23.48
CA GLN A 274 6.12 18.60 24.69
C GLN A 274 5.50 17.57 25.66
N LEU A 275 4.61 16.70 25.20
CA LEU A 275 3.74 15.87 26.05
C LEU A 275 4.48 14.84 26.92
N LEU A 276 5.74 14.58 26.58
CA LEU A 276 6.69 13.79 27.33
C LEU A 276 7.94 14.65 27.47
N ASP A 277 7.95 15.57 28.43
CA ASP A 277 9.01 16.59 28.58
C ASP A 277 10.43 16.00 28.54
N ASP A 278 10.59 14.72 28.91
CA ASP A 278 11.88 14.06 29.02
C ASP A 278 12.28 13.15 27.84
N PHE A 279 11.34 12.65 27.02
CA PHE A 279 11.68 11.65 25.98
C PHE A 279 12.08 12.30 24.65
N LYS A 280 13.13 11.77 24.02
CA LYS A 280 13.54 12.17 22.66
C LYS A 280 13.14 11.10 21.64
N LEU A 281 12.28 11.49 20.69
CA LEU A 281 11.72 10.60 19.69
C LEU A 281 12.51 10.67 18.38
N ILE A 282 12.95 9.49 17.92
CA ILE A 282 13.85 9.35 16.77
C ILE A 282 13.29 8.26 15.87
N LYS A 283 13.01 8.63 14.61
CA LYS A 283 12.61 7.69 13.57
C LYS A 283 13.87 7.12 12.92
N ILE A 284 13.97 5.80 12.88
CA ILE A 284 15.14 5.09 12.39
C ILE A 284 14.86 4.48 11.02
N ASN A 285 15.80 4.64 10.09
CA ASN A 285 15.85 3.89 8.85
C ASN A 285 16.58 2.57 9.10
N GLN A 286 15.78 1.52 9.30
CA GLN A 286 16.26 0.17 9.62
C GLN A 286 17.01 -0.51 8.47
N LEU A 287 16.71 -0.17 7.21
CA LEU A 287 17.38 -0.78 6.06
C LEU A 287 18.85 -0.39 6.05
N ASN A 288 19.14 0.90 6.24
CA ASN A 288 20.50 1.41 6.30
C ASN A 288 21.32 0.78 7.44
N LEU A 289 20.68 0.43 8.56
CA LEU A 289 21.36 -0.18 9.72
C LEU A 289 21.88 -1.60 9.42
N LEU A 290 21.19 -2.35 8.57
CA LEU A 290 21.43 -3.79 8.38
C LEU A 290 22.16 -4.12 7.08
N GLU A 291 22.41 -3.13 6.21
CA GLU A 291 23.29 -3.28 5.04
C GLU A 291 24.72 -3.69 5.45
N GLU A 292 25.21 -3.15 6.57
CA GLU A 292 26.53 -3.45 7.17
C GLU A 292 26.32 -3.69 8.67
N PRO A 293 25.90 -4.90 9.08
CA PRO A 293 25.55 -5.21 10.48
C PRO A 293 26.66 -4.93 11.49
N GLU A 294 27.92 -5.01 11.07
CA GLU A 294 29.11 -4.67 11.88
C GLU A 294 29.22 -3.17 12.18
N LYS A 295 28.53 -2.32 11.41
CA LYS A 295 28.44 -0.87 11.63
C LYS A 295 27.11 -0.45 12.26
N PHE A 296 26.32 -1.39 12.77
CA PHE A 296 24.97 -1.13 13.28
C PHE A 296 24.92 0.01 14.30
N TYR A 297 25.75 -0.05 15.36
CA TYR A 297 25.76 0.96 16.43
C TYR A 297 26.24 2.32 15.95
N TYR A 298 27.24 2.35 15.07
CA TYR A 298 27.71 3.58 14.45
C TYR A 298 26.62 4.25 13.62
N LYS A 299 25.94 3.49 12.74
CA LYS A 299 24.86 4.03 11.90
C LYS A 299 23.67 4.48 12.73
N LEU A 300 23.36 3.77 13.83
CA LEU A 300 22.34 4.20 14.78
C LEU A 300 22.75 5.51 15.46
N TYR A 301 24.00 5.60 15.92
CA TYR A 301 24.55 6.81 16.53
C TYR A 301 24.44 8.01 15.60
N LEU A 302 24.83 7.87 14.32
CA LEU A 302 24.68 8.93 13.32
C LEU A 302 23.22 9.37 13.13
N GLN A 303 22.27 8.44 13.07
CA GLN A 303 20.85 8.79 12.94
C GLN A 303 20.30 9.51 14.19
N ILE A 304 20.81 9.18 15.38
CA ILE A 304 20.49 9.91 16.60
C ILE A 304 21.06 11.33 16.55
N ILE A 305 22.32 11.50 16.14
CA ILE A 305 22.95 12.82 16.01
C ILE A 305 22.23 13.68 14.98
N ASP A 306 21.94 13.13 13.80
CA ASP A 306 21.23 13.83 12.72
C ASP A 306 19.87 14.35 13.21
N LYS A 307 19.19 13.57 14.05
CA LYS A 307 17.88 13.94 14.57
C LYS A 307 17.92 14.94 15.72
N LEU A 308 18.89 14.82 16.64
CA LEU A 308 18.96 15.64 17.85
C LEU A 308 19.85 16.88 17.70
N GLY A 309 20.71 16.90 16.69
CA GLY A 309 21.68 17.96 16.41
C GLY A 309 22.95 17.87 17.25
N PHE A 310 24.04 18.43 16.72
CA PHE A 310 25.35 18.41 17.37
C PHE A 310 25.37 19.12 18.73
N ASP A 311 24.59 20.20 18.90
CA ASP A 311 24.52 20.93 20.17
C ASP A 311 24.01 20.04 21.32
N PHE A 312 23.07 19.14 21.03
CA PHE A 312 22.56 18.19 22.01
C PHE A 312 23.66 17.22 22.46
N ILE A 313 24.46 16.74 21.51
CA ILE A 313 25.58 15.82 21.76
C ILE A 313 26.68 16.52 22.56
N ASP A 314 27.04 17.74 22.18
CA ASP A 314 28.01 18.58 22.89
C ASP A 314 27.60 18.82 24.35
N ASN A 315 26.30 19.07 24.58
CA ASN A 315 25.75 19.21 25.93
C ASN A 315 25.81 17.90 26.73
N LEU A 316 25.51 16.76 26.12
CA LEU A 316 25.65 15.46 26.79
C LEU A 316 27.10 15.18 27.16
N ILE A 317 28.05 15.40 26.24
CA ILE A 317 29.48 15.20 26.51
C ILE A 317 29.94 16.10 27.66
N THR A 318 29.57 17.38 27.62
CA THR A 318 29.88 18.34 28.68
C THR A 318 29.32 17.87 30.02
N LYS A 319 28.04 17.49 30.06
CA LYS A 319 27.41 16.97 31.28
C LYS A 319 28.13 15.73 31.83
N ARG A 320 28.48 14.77 30.97
CA ARG A 320 29.19 13.55 31.39
C ARG A 320 30.58 13.85 31.95
N THR A 321 31.35 14.69 31.28
CA THR A 321 32.69 15.07 31.75
C THR A 321 32.65 15.87 33.05
N ILE A 322 31.64 16.72 33.23
CA ILE A 322 31.34 17.41 34.50
C ILE A 322 31.09 16.39 35.62
N GLU A 323 30.24 15.37 35.38
CA GLU A 323 29.99 14.29 36.33
C GLU A 323 31.27 13.51 36.70
N TRP A 324 32.33 13.60 35.90
CA TRP A 324 33.64 12.99 36.15
C TRP A 324 34.63 13.93 36.85
N GLY A 325 34.23 15.17 37.13
CA GLY A 325 35.05 16.16 37.83
C GLY A 325 35.69 17.23 36.96
N ALA A 326 35.25 17.41 35.70
CA ALA A 326 35.72 18.52 34.85
C ALA A 326 35.30 19.90 35.38
N GLU A 327 34.33 19.95 36.30
CA GLU A 327 33.65 21.15 36.80
C GLU A 327 34.40 21.90 37.92
N SER A 328 35.67 21.57 38.22
CA SER A 328 36.50 22.37 39.16
C SER A 328 36.89 23.76 38.60
N LEU A 329 36.04 24.34 37.76
CA LEU A 329 36.18 25.62 37.09
C LEU A 329 35.15 26.60 37.66
N VAL A 330 35.52 27.29 38.74
CA VAL A 330 34.87 28.56 39.04
C VAL A 330 35.96 29.58 39.42
N PHE A 331 36.13 30.59 38.55
CA PHE A 331 36.93 31.81 38.66
C PHE A 331 38.46 31.74 38.38
N GLY A 332 38.85 32.35 37.24
CA GLY A 332 40.18 32.97 37.05
C GLY A 332 41.29 32.09 36.45
N PHE A 333 41.52 32.24 35.14
CA PHE A 333 42.74 31.95 34.34
C PHE A 333 43.53 30.64 34.49
N TYR A 334 43.21 29.73 35.42
CA TYR A 334 43.91 28.45 35.59
C TYR A 334 42.94 27.27 35.53
N ARG A 335 43.27 26.28 34.71
CA ARG A 335 42.63 24.96 34.70
C ARG A 335 43.27 24.12 35.81
N THR A 336 42.53 23.82 36.86
CA THR A 336 43.02 23.04 38.02
C THR A 336 42.56 21.59 38.03
N ALA A 337 41.61 21.20 37.18
CA ALA A 337 41.22 19.79 37.06
C ALA A 337 42.34 18.99 36.40
N ASP A 338 42.86 18.00 37.13
CA ASP A 338 43.77 17.01 36.59
C ASP A 338 43.04 16.16 35.52
N ILE A 339 43.48 16.28 34.26
CA ILE A 339 42.91 15.58 33.10
C ILE A 339 42.90 14.07 33.34
N ASP A 340 43.95 13.52 33.94
CA ASP A 340 44.07 12.09 34.18
C ASP A 340 43.13 11.64 35.29
N MET A 341 42.92 12.48 36.31
CA MET A 341 41.88 12.24 37.32
C MET A 341 40.48 12.18 36.69
N VAL A 342 40.12 13.13 35.81
CA VAL A 342 38.81 13.14 35.14
C VAL A 342 38.63 11.89 34.27
N LYS A 343 39.66 11.49 33.51
CA LYS A 343 39.63 10.24 32.71
C LYS A 343 39.44 9.02 33.60
N ASN A 344 40.18 8.92 34.70
CA ASN A 344 40.09 7.79 35.64
C ASN A 344 38.71 7.72 36.31
N ASN A 345 38.11 8.86 36.66
CA ASN A 345 36.76 8.91 37.20
C ASN A 345 35.72 8.43 36.18
N GLY A 346 35.81 8.88 34.93
CA GLY A 346 34.97 8.38 33.85
C GLY A 346 35.13 6.87 33.65
N TYR A 347 36.37 6.38 33.64
CA TYR A 347 36.66 4.97 33.42
C TYR A 347 36.11 4.11 34.57
N ASN A 348 36.37 4.51 35.81
CA ASN A 348 35.88 3.80 36.99
C ASN A 348 34.36 3.74 37.06
N LYS A 349 33.66 4.74 36.51
CA LYS A 349 32.19 4.77 36.46
C LYS A 349 31.61 3.70 35.53
N TYR A 350 32.22 3.46 34.38
CA TYR A 350 31.66 2.60 33.34
C TYR A 350 32.35 1.23 33.19
N LYS A 351 33.55 1.03 33.76
CA LYS A 351 34.33 -0.22 33.60
C LYS A 351 33.65 -1.50 34.10
N LEU A 352 32.63 -1.38 34.96
CA LEU A 352 31.86 -2.52 35.46
C LEU A 352 30.66 -2.85 34.57
N GLU A 353 30.35 -1.97 33.61
CA GLU A 353 29.20 -2.08 32.71
C GLU A 353 29.60 -2.60 31.31
N THR A 354 30.89 -2.85 31.05
CA THR A 354 31.37 -3.29 29.75
C THR A 354 32.65 -4.13 29.84
N ASP A 355 32.75 -5.10 28.94
CA ASP A 355 33.98 -5.87 28.72
C ASP A 355 34.96 -5.17 27.75
N ASN A 356 34.50 -4.13 27.03
CA ASN A 356 35.27 -3.40 26.02
C ASN A 356 36.13 -2.30 26.66
N LEU A 357 37.05 -2.69 27.54
CA LEU A 357 37.79 -1.75 28.39
C LEU A 357 38.71 -0.80 27.61
N ASN A 358 39.20 -1.19 26.43
CA ASN A 358 40.08 -0.35 25.62
C ASN A 358 39.27 0.71 24.88
N GLU A 359 38.18 0.29 24.25
CA GLU A 359 37.20 1.14 23.59
C GLU A 359 36.64 2.18 24.56
N LEU A 360 36.28 1.75 25.77
CA LEU A 360 35.82 2.64 26.82
C LEU A 360 36.82 3.74 27.15
N LYS A 361 38.11 3.38 27.30
CA LYS A 361 39.18 4.35 27.58
C LYS A 361 39.35 5.35 26.43
N ASP A 362 39.29 4.87 25.19
CA ASP A 362 39.41 5.69 23.99
C ASP A 362 38.27 6.71 23.89
N ILE A 363 37.01 6.30 24.10
CA ILE A 363 35.86 7.20 24.07
C ILE A 363 35.95 8.24 25.20
N ILE A 364 36.26 7.83 26.43
CA ILE A 364 36.41 8.75 27.57
C ILE A 364 37.55 9.74 27.32
N ASN A 365 38.70 9.26 26.85
CA ASN A 365 39.84 10.10 26.51
C ASN A 365 39.45 11.14 25.47
N THR A 366 38.69 10.77 24.45
CA THR A 366 38.22 11.69 23.41
C THR A 366 37.25 12.73 23.96
N MET A 367 36.28 12.33 24.79
CA MET A 367 35.33 13.24 25.44
C MET A 367 36.02 14.24 26.36
N VAL A 368 36.95 13.78 27.19
CA VAL A 368 37.74 14.66 28.07
C VAL A 368 38.62 15.59 27.25
N THR A 369 39.26 15.09 26.19
CA THR A 369 40.08 15.90 25.26
C THR A 369 39.23 17.00 24.60
N TYR A 370 38.02 16.68 24.16
CA TYR A 370 37.10 17.65 23.56
C TYR A 370 36.80 18.84 24.49
N ILE A 371 36.58 18.56 25.77
CA ILE A 371 36.21 19.58 26.77
C ILE A 371 37.45 20.31 27.32
N MET A 372 38.52 19.58 27.58
CA MET A 372 39.65 20.07 28.38
C MET A 372 40.92 20.36 27.57
N ASP A 373 41.08 19.93 26.32
CA ASP A 373 42.28 20.17 25.50
C ASP A 373 41.96 21.06 24.28
N PRO A 374 42.37 22.35 24.26
CA PRO A 374 42.05 23.28 23.19
C PRO A 374 42.81 22.98 21.91
N TYR A 375 43.95 22.28 21.98
CA TYR A 375 44.78 21.98 20.83
C TYR A 375 44.23 20.80 20.03
N LYS A 376 43.64 19.82 20.72
CA LYS A 376 43.05 18.61 20.10
C LYS A 376 41.53 18.66 20.00
N LYS A 377 40.91 19.76 20.41
CA LYS A 377 39.45 19.94 20.48
C LYS A 377 38.75 19.64 19.16
N ASN A 378 39.28 20.13 18.04
CA ASN A 378 38.60 20.00 16.73
C ASN A 378 38.60 18.54 16.25
N ASP A 379 39.70 17.82 16.41
CA ASP A 379 39.77 16.41 16.03
C ASP A 379 38.86 15.57 16.93
N ALA A 380 38.89 15.83 18.24
CA ALA A 380 38.02 15.14 19.19
C ALA A 380 36.54 15.41 18.90
N LYS A 381 36.20 16.65 18.54
CA LYS A 381 34.85 17.05 18.11
C LYS A 381 34.44 16.28 16.86
N ASN A 382 35.28 16.24 15.83
CA ASN A 382 35.00 15.55 14.58
C ASN A 382 34.74 14.06 14.82
N TYR A 383 35.57 13.40 15.64
CA TYR A 383 35.39 12.00 16.01
C TYR A 383 34.05 11.77 16.74
N LEU A 384 33.77 12.56 17.77
CA LEU A 384 32.52 12.47 18.55
C LEU A 384 31.29 12.88 17.71
N HIS A 385 31.45 13.65 16.64
CA HIS A 385 30.37 14.01 15.72
C HIS A 385 30.17 12.93 14.64
N GLY A 386 30.87 11.80 14.75
CA GLY A 386 30.72 10.66 13.88
C GLY A 386 31.45 10.78 12.54
N LYS A 387 32.33 11.78 12.37
CA LYS A 387 33.16 11.89 11.16
C LYS A 387 34.16 10.73 11.15
N GLU A 388 34.29 10.07 10.01
CA GLU A 388 35.36 9.10 9.79
C GLU A 388 36.71 9.82 9.73
N MET A 389 37.59 9.46 10.66
CA MET A 389 38.87 10.14 10.88
C MET A 389 39.98 9.45 10.10
N GLU A 390 40.93 10.26 9.60
CA GLU A 390 42.15 9.76 9.00
C GLU A 390 43.11 9.20 10.06
N VAL A 391 44.03 8.33 9.64
CA VAL A 391 45.04 7.71 10.53
C VAL A 391 45.84 8.75 11.32
N ARG A 392 46.13 9.91 10.73
CA ARG A 392 46.85 11.01 11.39
C ARG A 392 46.02 11.68 12.48
N GLU A 393 44.73 11.90 12.22
CA GLU A 393 43.82 12.52 13.19
C GLU A 393 43.56 11.54 14.36
N LEU A 394 43.38 10.25 14.08
CA LEU A 394 43.30 9.19 15.10
C LEU A 394 44.58 9.15 15.96
N ALA A 395 45.76 9.16 15.34
CA ALA A 395 47.03 9.17 16.05
C ALA A 395 47.19 10.43 16.92
N ASN A 396 46.70 11.60 16.47
CA ASN A 396 46.72 12.83 17.28
C ASN A 396 45.89 12.69 18.57
N LEU A 397 44.78 11.96 18.50
CA LEU A 397 43.91 11.67 19.66
C LEU A 397 44.36 10.45 20.49
N ASN A 398 45.44 9.77 20.07
CA ASN A 398 45.86 8.46 20.59
C ASN A 398 44.78 7.38 20.47
N LEU A 399 44.03 7.38 19.37
CA LEU A 399 42.98 6.40 19.09
C LEU A 399 43.46 5.38 18.06
N ILE A 400 42.99 4.13 18.21
CA ILE A 400 43.34 3.04 17.28
C ILE A 400 42.29 2.91 16.17
N HIS A 401 41.00 3.11 16.48
CA HIS A 401 39.90 2.85 15.56
C HIS A 401 38.86 3.98 15.51
N ASN A 402 38.19 4.08 14.36
CA ASN A 402 37.00 4.90 14.16
C ASN A 402 35.78 4.30 14.89
N LEU A 403 34.78 5.14 15.12
CA LEU A 403 33.48 4.72 15.67
C LEU A 403 32.75 3.69 14.79
N THR A 404 33.16 3.52 13.53
CA THR A 404 32.64 2.50 12.61
C THR A 404 32.88 1.07 13.09
N LYS A 405 33.87 0.86 13.97
CA LYS A 405 34.09 -0.44 14.62
C LYS A 405 33.00 -0.67 15.66
N GLU A 406 32.40 -1.85 15.63
CA GLU A 406 31.17 -2.18 16.36
C GLU A 406 31.23 -1.81 17.84
N GLU A 407 32.29 -2.22 18.53
CA GLU A 407 32.47 -2.05 19.97
C GLU A 407 32.60 -0.56 20.34
N TYR A 408 33.27 0.25 19.52
CA TYR A 408 33.38 1.70 19.72
C TYR A 408 32.02 2.39 19.56
N GLY A 409 31.23 1.97 18.57
CA GLY A 409 29.85 2.42 18.38
C GLY A 409 28.94 2.06 19.56
N LYS A 410 29.07 0.84 20.10
CA LYS A 410 28.30 0.39 21.28
C LYS A 410 28.67 1.24 22.51
N GLU A 411 29.97 1.47 22.75
CA GLU A 411 30.43 2.23 23.93
C GLU A 411 30.06 3.70 23.89
N ILE A 412 30.12 4.38 22.73
CA ILE A 412 29.69 5.78 22.67
C ILE A 412 28.18 5.91 22.93
N LEU A 413 27.36 4.95 22.47
CA LEU A 413 25.93 4.92 22.77
C LEU A 413 25.69 4.72 24.28
N ARG A 414 26.40 3.78 24.91
CA ARG A 414 26.33 3.53 26.36
C ARG A 414 26.65 4.78 27.17
N ILE A 415 27.79 5.41 26.92
CA ILE A 415 28.26 6.55 27.72
C ILE A 415 27.32 7.76 27.55
N LEU A 416 26.95 8.09 26.32
CA LEU A 416 26.14 9.28 26.05
C LEU A 416 24.67 9.06 26.42
N PHE A 417 24.10 7.89 26.11
CA PHE A 417 22.64 7.68 26.14
C PHE A 417 22.12 6.68 27.18
N SER A 418 22.97 6.02 27.99
CA SER A 418 22.53 5.07 29.04
C SER A 418 21.38 5.59 29.91
N LYS A 419 21.43 6.86 30.30
CA LYS A 419 20.39 7.53 31.12
C LYS A 419 19.46 8.44 30.32
N SER A 420 19.54 8.40 28.99
CA SER A 420 18.71 9.22 28.12
C SER A 420 17.40 8.50 27.86
N LYS A 421 16.29 9.22 27.99
CA LYS A 421 14.97 8.70 27.67
C LYS A 421 14.75 8.80 26.16
N LEU A 422 14.94 7.69 25.45
CA LEU A 422 14.86 7.64 23.98
C LEU A 422 13.65 6.84 23.53
N ILE A 423 13.00 7.28 22.45
CA ILE A 423 11.99 6.51 21.73
C ILE A 423 12.52 6.27 20.32
N LEU A 424 12.83 5.03 19.97
CA LEU A 424 13.26 4.63 18.63
C LEU A 424 12.07 4.03 17.87
N ILE A 425 11.80 4.53 16.67
CA ILE A 425 10.70 4.05 15.81
C ILE A 425 11.27 3.36 14.58
N PHE A 426 10.98 2.07 14.44
CA PHE A 426 11.32 1.26 13.28
C PHE A 426 10.05 0.93 12.49
N GLU A 427 9.95 1.41 11.26
CA GLU A 427 8.79 1.17 10.39
C GLU A 427 9.03 0.06 9.39
N ASP A 428 7.99 -0.63 8.92
CA ASP A 428 8.08 -1.65 7.86
C ASP A 428 9.16 -2.72 8.10
N LEU A 429 9.22 -3.28 9.32
CA LEU A 429 10.15 -4.38 9.65
C LEU A 429 9.96 -5.61 8.75
N ASP A 430 8.79 -5.77 8.15
CA ASP A 430 8.52 -6.82 7.17
C ASP A 430 9.37 -6.75 5.90
N LYS A 431 10.12 -5.66 5.70
CA LYS A 431 11.10 -5.50 4.63
C LYS A 431 12.52 -5.93 5.02
N ILE A 432 12.76 -6.26 6.29
CA ILE A 432 14.08 -6.71 6.75
C ILE A 432 14.22 -8.20 6.45
N GLU A 433 15.24 -8.58 5.67
CA GLU A 433 15.53 -9.99 5.37
C GLU A 433 16.14 -10.73 6.58
N LYS A 434 17.06 -10.07 7.32
CA LYS A 434 17.79 -10.62 8.47
C LYS A 434 17.19 -10.15 9.81
N ILE A 435 15.93 -10.48 10.05
CA ILE A 435 15.19 -10.00 11.23
C ILE A 435 15.78 -10.50 12.56
N GLU A 436 16.37 -11.70 12.58
CA GLU A 436 17.05 -12.24 13.76
C GLU A 436 18.28 -11.40 14.13
N THR A 437 19.12 -11.05 13.14
CA THR A 437 20.26 -10.16 13.35
C THR A 437 19.83 -8.82 13.92
N PHE A 438 18.70 -8.26 13.45
CA PHE A 438 18.14 -7.03 14.00
C PHE A 438 17.81 -7.17 15.48
N TYR A 439 17.11 -8.25 15.87
CA TYR A 439 16.72 -8.44 17.26
C TYR A 439 17.91 -8.71 18.20
N ASN A 440 18.93 -9.44 17.74
CA ASN A 440 20.16 -9.63 18.54
C ASN A 440 20.84 -8.28 18.82
N LYS A 441 20.89 -7.38 17.83
CA LYS A 441 21.40 -6.01 18.04
C LYS A 441 20.48 -5.16 18.91
N MET A 442 19.17 -5.41 18.90
CA MET A 442 18.23 -4.74 19.80
C MET A 442 18.44 -5.17 21.24
N GLU A 443 18.69 -6.45 21.50
CA GLU A 443 19.00 -6.99 22.83
C GLU A 443 20.21 -6.27 23.45
N ASP A 444 21.29 -6.16 22.67
CA ASP A 444 22.46 -5.35 23.03
C ASP A 444 22.09 -3.89 23.34
N LEU A 445 21.15 -3.27 22.64
CA LEU A 445 20.72 -1.88 22.93
C LEU A 445 19.96 -1.77 24.25
N PHE A 446 19.09 -2.74 24.56
CA PHE A 446 18.35 -2.78 25.82
C PHE A 446 19.28 -3.02 27.02
N GLU A 447 20.39 -3.73 26.82
CA GLU A 447 21.44 -3.89 27.81
C GLU A 447 22.11 -2.54 28.16
N ILE A 448 22.37 -1.69 27.15
CA ILE A 448 23.16 -0.45 27.35
C ILE A 448 22.31 0.81 27.60
N LEU A 449 21.02 0.80 27.25
CA LEU A 449 20.11 1.96 27.35
C LEU A 449 18.97 1.69 28.34
N GLN A 450 19.04 2.29 29.53
CA GLN A 450 18.14 1.98 30.65
C GLN A 450 16.68 2.40 30.43
N TYR A 451 16.45 3.45 29.64
CA TYR A 451 15.13 4.08 29.44
C TYR A 451 14.69 4.06 27.97
N LEU A 452 15.06 3.01 27.24
CA LEU A 452 14.79 2.87 25.82
C LEU A 452 13.36 2.39 25.57
N LYS A 453 12.58 3.16 24.81
CA LYS A 453 11.30 2.73 24.26
C LYS A 453 11.47 2.45 22.77
N VAL A 454 10.92 1.35 22.30
CA VAL A 454 11.04 0.93 20.90
C VAL A 454 9.66 0.71 20.32
N ILE A 455 9.33 1.42 19.25
CA ILE A 455 8.11 1.19 18.48
C ILE A 455 8.46 0.40 17.23
N LEU A 456 7.88 -0.79 17.11
CA LEU A 456 8.10 -1.70 15.99
C LEU A 456 6.85 -1.71 15.11
N SER A 457 6.96 -1.37 13.83
CA SER A 457 5.81 -1.32 12.92
C SER A 457 5.98 -2.28 11.75
N PHE A 458 4.97 -3.13 11.52
CA PHE A 458 5.00 -4.20 10.50
C PHE A 458 3.61 -4.52 9.94
N ASN A 459 3.56 -5.30 8.88
CA ASN A 459 2.29 -5.75 8.28
C ASN A 459 1.63 -6.85 9.13
N ILE A 460 0.31 -6.84 9.29
CA ILE A 460 -0.39 -7.85 10.11
C ILE A 460 -0.17 -9.29 9.61
N ASN A 461 -0.02 -9.47 8.29
CA ASN A 461 0.28 -10.78 7.69
C ASN A 461 1.70 -11.28 8.02
N LYS A 462 2.50 -10.48 8.73
CA LYS A 462 3.86 -10.76 9.16
C LYS A 462 3.97 -10.69 10.69
N ALA A 463 2.90 -11.03 11.40
CA ALA A 463 2.89 -11.08 12.87
C ALA A 463 3.92 -12.08 13.44
N ASN A 464 4.33 -13.07 12.64
CA ASN A 464 5.41 -13.99 12.97
C ASN A 464 6.78 -13.31 13.17
N ILE A 465 6.93 -12.03 12.82
CA ILE A 465 8.13 -11.24 13.17
C ILE A 465 8.33 -11.20 14.70
N LEU A 466 7.25 -11.22 15.48
CA LEU A 466 7.33 -11.24 16.94
C LEU A 466 7.91 -12.54 17.50
N ASP A 467 7.86 -13.64 16.73
CA ASP A 467 8.41 -14.92 17.15
C ASP A 467 9.95 -14.89 17.18
N PHE A 468 10.56 -13.94 16.48
CA PHE A 468 12.01 -13.72 16.48
C PHE A 468 12.51 -12.82 17.61
N ILE A 469 11.62 -12.31 18.47
CA ILE A 469 12.01 -11.53 19.65
C ILE A 469 12.69 -12.49 20.65
N PRO A 470 13.94 -12.24 21.07
CA PRO A 470 14.62 -12.99 22.11
C PRO A 470 13.79 -13.09 23.39
N GLU A 471 13.89 -14.21 24.12
CA GLU A 471 13.11 -14.44 25.35
C GLU A 471 13.29 -13.31 26.37
N ASP A 472 14.51 -12.78 26.51
CA ASP A 472 14.83 -11.71 27.44
C ASP A 472 14.07 -10.40 27.11
N LEU A 473 13.76 -10.18 25.83
CA LEU A 473 13.00 -9.02 25.38
C LEU A 473 11.47 -9.25 25.39
N LYS A 474 11.00 -10.50 25.44
CA LYS A 474 9.54 -10.78 25.46
C LYS A 474 8.85 -10.22 26.70
N ASN A 475 9.53 -10.25 27.85
CA ASN A 475 8.98 -9.75 29.12
C ASN A 475 8.75 -8.24 29.12
N ILE A 476 9.50 -7.49 28.32
CA ILE A 476 9.36 -6.03 28.17
C ILE A 476 8.57 -5.65 26.90
N THR A 477 8.05 -6.63 26.17
CA THR A 477 7.27 -6.42 24.95
C THR A 477 5.79 -6.35 25.29
N HIS A 478 5.16 -5.23 24.92
CA HIS A 478 3.72 -5.04 25.07
C HIS A 478 2.92 -5.91 24.10
N ASN A 479 1.64 -6.09 24.42
CA ASN A 479 0.69 -6.72 23.52
C ASN A 479 0.64 -6.00 22.17
N LEU A 480 0.31 -6.76 21.12
CA LEU A 480 0.22 -6.25 19.75
C LEU A 480 -0.85 -5.16 19.60
N TYR A 481 -0.41 -3.96 19.25
CA TYR A 481 -1.26 -2.84 18.90
C TYR A 481 -1.72 -2.98 17.45
N GLN A 482 -2.95 -3.43 17.24
CA GLN A 482 -3.52 -3.56 15.90
C GLN A 482 -4.24 -2.28 15.47
N ILE A 483 -3.75 -1.66 14.39
CA ILE A 483 -4.40 -0.49 13.80
C ILE A 483 -5.67 -0.97 13.07
N GLN A 484 -6.81 -0.40 13.44
CA GLN A 484 -8.08 -0.67 12.78
C GLN A 484 -8.09 -0.20 11.32
N LYS A 485 -8.83 -0.90 10.46
CA LYS A 485 -8.98 -0.53 9.05
C LYS A 485 -9.62 0.85 8.95
N PHE A 486 -9.19 1.64 7.98
CA PHE A 486 -9.84 2.91 7.67
C PHE A 486 -11.01 2.60 6.71
N ASP A 487 -12.21 2.49 7.26
CA ASP A 487 -13.44 2.18 6.56
C ASP A 487 -14.18 3.45 6.09
N LEU A 488 -15.37 3.24 5.54
CA LEU A 488 -16.19 4.33 5.02
C LEU A 488 -16.68 5.25 6.14
N GLU A 489 -17.01 4.72 7.32
CA GLU A 489 -17.45 5.52 8.47
C GLU A 489 -16.34 6.46 8.94
N TYR A 490 -15.09 5.98 9.00
CA TYR A 490 -13.95 6.85 9.28
C TYR A 490 -13.74 7.92 8.22
N THR A 491 -14.05 7.61 6.96
CA THR A 491 -14.01 8.60 5.89
C THR A 491 -15.07 9.67 6.12
N TYR A 492 -16.30 9.30 6.48
CA TYR A 492 -17.34 10.27 6.86
C TYR A 492 -16.92 11.14 8.04
N GLN A 493 -16.40 10.56 9.12
CA GLN A 493 -15.91 11.31 10.27
C GLN A 493 -14.79 12.29 9.88
N PHE A 494 -13.86 11.85 9.05
CA PHE A 494 -12.77 12.67 8.51
C PHE A 494 -13.31 13.89 7.75
N PHE A 495 -14.24 13.68 6.81
CA PHE A 495 -14.86 14.77 6.06
C PHE A 495 -15.68 15.70 6.94
N SER A 496 -16.48 15.18 7.87
CA SER A 496 -17.27 15.99 8.80
C SER A 496 -16.39 16.91 9.64
N LYS A 497 -15.24 16.40 10.09
CA LYS A 497 -14.28 17.19 10.87
C LYS A 497 -13.60 18.26 10.01
N LEU A 498 -13.14 17.90 8.82
CA LEU A 498 -12.55 18.85 7.86
C LEU A 498 -13.51 20.01 7.58
N VAL A 499 -14.77 19.69 7.27
CA VAL A 499 -15.82 20.69 7.07
C VAL A 499 -15.98 21.55 8.33
N SER A 500 -16.09 20.94 9.51
CA SER A 500 -16.23 21.69 10.76
C SER A 500 -15.08 22.68 11.02
N MET A 501 -13.85 22.34 10.61
CA MET A 501 -12.68 23.21 10.74
C MET A 501 -12.76 24.38 9.75
N CYS A 502 -13.11 24.12 8.49
CA CYS A 502 -13.34 25.17 7.50
C CYS A 502 -14.47 26.12 7.93
N VAL A 503 -15.58 25.57 8.42
CA VAL A 503 -16.74 26.32 8.92
C VAL A 503 -16.31 27.27 10.05
N LYS A 504 -15.56 26.77 11.03
CA LYS A 504 -15.03 27.59 12.14
C LYS A 504 -14.08 28.69 11.64
N LYS A 505 -13.17 28.35 10.72
CA LYS A 505 -12.19 29.30 10.19
C LYS A 505 -12.85 30.49 9.47
N HIS A 506 -13.98 30.26 8.79
CA HIS A 506 -14.71 31.30 8.05
C HIS A 506 -15.90 31.91 8.79
N ASN A 507 -16.13 31.56 10.07
CA ASN A 507 -17.33 31.94 10.81
C ASN A 507 -18.63 31.67 10.01
N PHE A 508 -18.65 30.56 9.29
CA PHE A 508 -19.81 30.14 8.52
C PHE A 508 -20.83 29.46 9.43
N THR A 509 -22.12 29.71 9.22
CA THR A 509 -23.20 29.00 9.92
C THR A 509 -23.85 28.05 8.93
N PRO A 510 -23.47 26.76 8.92
CA PRO A 510 -24.07 25.82 7.98
C PRO A 510 -25.57 25.73 8.23
N SER A 511 -26.36 25.65 7.16
CA SER A 511 -27.75 25.22 7.30
C SER A 511 -27.77 23.85 7.98
N LYS A 512 -28.78 23.60 8.84
CA LYS A 512 -28.89 22.39 9.67
C LYS A 512 -28.87 21.07 8.88
N GLU A 513 -28.96 21.12 7.55
CA GLU A 513 -29.17 19.97 6.68
C GLU A 513 -27.90 19.37 6.06
N ILE A 514 -26.70 19.94 6.25
CA ILE A 514 -25.53 19.46 5.48
C ILE A 514 -24.32 19.18 6.37
N ARG A 515 -24.29 17.97 6.94
CA ARG A 515 -23.18 17.42 7.75
C ARG A 515 -21.82 17.41 7.03
N PHE A 516 -21.85 17.35 5.70
CA PHE A 516 -20.66 17.14 4.86
C PHE A 516 -20.41 18.25 3.83
N PHE A 517 -21.15 19.37 3.85
CA PHE A 517 -21.01 20.42 2.83
C PHE A 517 -19.55 20.91 2.70
N PRO A 518 -18.97 20.98 1.49
CA PRO A 518 -19.59 20.90 0.17
C PRO A 518 -19.55 19.50 -0.47
N PHE A 519 -19.44 18.44 0.30
CA PHE A 519 -19.42 17.07 -0.18
C PHE A 519 -20.79 16.39 0.01
N SER A 520 -21.21 15.58 -0.95
CA SER A 520 -22.32 14.63 -0.77
C SER A 520 -21.80 13.30 -0.22
N GLU A 521 -22.67 12.52 0.43
CA GLU A 521 -22.30 11.18 0.91
C GLU A 521 -21.79 10.29 -0.24
N GLY A 522 -22.49 10.30 -1.38
CA GLY A 522 -22.07 9.54 -2.56
C GLY A 522 -20.71 9.97 -3.15
N LEU A 523 -20.33 11.25 -3.01
CA LEU A 523 -19.00 11.73 -3.35
C LEU A 523 -17.95 11.16 -2.39
N ILE A 524 -18.22 11.18 -1.09
CA ILE A 524 -17.34 10.61 -0.06
C ILE A 524 -17.15 9.10 -0.29
N GLU A 525 -18.22 8.35 -0.59
CA GLU A 525 -18.17 6.93 -0.94
C GLU A 525 -17.32 6.69 -2.19
N SER A 526 -17.49 7.51 -3.21
CA SER A 526 -16.70 7.41 -4.45
C SER A 526 -15.21 7.63 -4.18
N ILE A 527 -14.86 8.62 -3.36
CA ILE A 527 -13.48 8.88 -2.94
C ILE A 527 -12.93 7.70 -2.14
N PHE A 528 -13.70 7.17 -1.19
CA PHE A 528 -13.33 5.99 -0.41
C PHE A 528 -13.05 4.77 -1.29
N ASN A 529 -13.93 4.50 -2.26
CA ASN A 529 -13.81 3.38 -3.19
C ASN A 529 -12.58 3.50 -4.11
N ILE A 530 -12.28 4.72 -4.61
CA ILE A 530 -11.05 4.98 -5.37
C ILE A 530 -9.82 4.73 -4.52
N ALA A 531 -9.82 5.25 -3.29
CA ALA A 531 -8.68 5.16 -2.39
C ALA A 531 -8.54 3.78 -1.74
N LYS A 532 -9.55 2.91 -1.87
CA LYS A 532 -9.65 1.61 -1.19
C LYS A 532 -9.40 1.72 0.32
N GLY A 533 -9.94 2.79 0.91
CA GLY A 533 -9.73 3.11 2.33
C GLY A 533 -8.32 3.55 2.71
N ASN A 534 -7.45 3.94 1.78
CA ASN A 534 -6.14 4.49 2.12
C ASN A 534 -6.24 5.99 2.46
N PRO A 535 -5.97 6.42 3.72
CA PRO A 535 -6.13 7.82 4.12
C PRO A 535 -5.28 8.80 3.31
N ARG A 536 -4.07 8.41 2.92
CA ARG A 536 -3.20 9.27 2.09
C ARG A 536 -3.77 9.45 0.69
N GLU A 537 -4.34 8.39 0.12
CA GLU A 537 -4.99 8.47 -1.18
C GLU A 537 -6.34 9.19 -1.10
N ILE A 538 -7.08 9.09 -0.01
CA ILE A 538 -8.27 9.92 0.25
C ILE A 538 -7.87 11.40 0.26
N ILE A 539 -6.84 11.78 1.03
CA ILE A 539 -6.30 13.15 1.06
C ILE A 539 -5.86 13.59 -0.35
N LYS A 540 -5.16 12.72 -1.08
CA LYS A 540 -4.71 13.03 -2.44
C LYS A 540 -5.89 13.18 -3.42
N GLN A 541 -6.93 12.36 -3.32
CA GLN A 541 -8.14 12.52 -4.12
C GLN A 541 -8.79 13.87 -3.82
N ILE A 542 -8.91 14.23 -2.54
CA ILE A 542 -9.42 15.54 -2.11
C ILE A 542 -8.59 16.69 -2.71
N ASN A 543 -7.26 16.62 -2.61
CA ASN A 543 -6.35 17.62 -3.20
C ASN A 543 -6.44 17.70 -4.73
N ASN A 544 -6.84 16.62 -5.38
CA ASN A 544 -7.00 16.56 -6.83
C ASN A 544 -8.39 16.99 -7.30
N LEU A 545 -9.40 17.04 -6.43
CA LEU A 545 -10.75 17.53 -6.79
C LEU A 545 -10.67 18.89 -7.50
N PRO A 546 -9.88 19.89 -7.05
CA PRO A 546 -9.78 21.19 -7.72
C PRO A 546 -8.93 21.18 -9.01
N GLY A 547 -7.94 20.30 -9.13
CA GLY A 547 -7.09 20.20 -10.32
C GLY A 547 -7.78 19.56 -11.53
N ILE A 548 -8.84 18.80 -11.29
CA ILE A 548 -9.79 18.36 -12.33
C ILE A 548 -10.65 19.54 -12.77
N LEU A 549 -11.02 20.42 -11.83
CA LEU A 549 -11.87 21.60 -12.05
C LEU A 549 -11.17 22.77 -12.77
N SER A 550 -9.85 22.94 -12.62
CA SER A 550 -9.12 24.08 -13.21
C SER A 550 -8.56 23.80 -14.62
N LYS A 551 -8.59 22.56 -15.09
CA LYS A 551 -8.03 22.16 -16.41
C LYS A 551 -8.97 22.38 -17.60
N GLU A 552 -10.12 23.01 -17.37
CA GLU A 552 -11.11 23.32 -18.41
C GLU A 552 -11.51 24.81 -18.49
N LYS A 553 -10.72 25.72 -17.87
CA LYS A 553 -10.78 27.14 -18.25
C LYS A 553 -9.90 27.41 -19.45
#